data_AF-A0A955JPD6-F1
#
_entry.id   AF-A0A955JPD6-F1
#
_cell.length_a   1.000
_cell.length_b   1.000
_cell.length_c   1.000
_cell.angle_alpha   90.00
_cell.angle_beta   90.00
_cell.angle_gamma   90.00
#
_symmetry.space_group_name_H-M   'P 1'
#
loop_
_entity.id
_entity.type
_entity.pdbx_description
1 polymer ?
#
loop_
_entity_poly.entity_id
_entity_poly.type
_entity_poly.pdbx_seq_one_letter_code
_entity_poly.pdbx_strand_id
1 'polypeptide(L)' 'LEDMMTVGPSLAGLPGMSVPAGLAHGLPVGLQIVGSASSDRSLMGVAKAFEEIAI' A
#
# COMPACT_ATOMS: atom_id res chain seq x y z
N LEU A 1 15.57 0.33 8.87
CA LEU A 1 15.29 -0.71 7.84
C LEU A 1 13.97 -0.45 7.10
N GLU A 2 13.11 0.49 7.55
CA GLU A 2 11.73 0.62 7.06
C GLU A 2 11.48 1.69 5.99
N ASP A 3 12.52 2.38 5.52
CA ASP A 3 12.30 3.53 4.63
C ASP A 3 12.68 3.27 3.16
N MET A 4 13.16 2.07 2.83
CA MET A 4 13.56 1.77 1.44
C MET A 4 12.34 1.65 0.51
N MET A 5 11.21 1.17 1.02
CA MET A 5 9.99 0.91 0.23
C MET A 5 9.12 2.17 0.07
N THR A 6 9.33 3.19 0.89
CA THR A 6 8.53 4.43 0.97
C THR A 6 9.27 5.67 0.46
N VAL A 7 10.62 5.70 0.54
CA VAL A 7 11.42 6.84 0.05
C VAL A 7 11.31 7.01 -1.46
N GLY A 8 11.42 5.94 -2.24
CA GLY A 8 11.35 6.02 -3.70
C GLY A 8 10.04 6.65 -4.20
N PRO A 9 8.87 6.12 -3.79
CA PRO A 9 7.58 6.69 -4.14
C PRO A 9 7.41 8.14 -3.65
N SER A 10 7.83 8.45 -2.42
CA SER A 10 7.70 9.80 -1.84
C SER A 10 8.54 10.84 -2.59
N LEU A 11 9.79 10.49 -2.94
CA LEU A 11 10.68 11.35 -3.73
C LEU A 11 10.19 11.52 -5.18
N ALA A 12 9.55 10.49 -5.73
CA ALA A 12 8.95 10.54 -7.06
C ALA A 12 7.60 11.27 -7.11
N GLY A 13 7.06 11.72 -5.97
CA GLY A 13 5.75 12.36 -5.87
C GLY A 13 4.60 11.41 -6.23
N LEU A 14 4.79 10.11 -6.04
CA LEU A 14 3.81 9.08 -6.36
C LEU A 14 2.90 8.81 -5.15
N PRO A 15 1.58 8.64 -5.36
CA PRO A 15 0.67 8.29 -4.29
C PRO A 15 0.96 6.85 -3.83
N GLY A 16 0.98 6.64 -2.50
CA GLY A 16 1.19 5.34 -1.88
C GLY A 16 0.20 5.10 -0.75
N MET A 17 -0.22 3.84 -0.57
CA MET A 17 -1.14 3.44 0.50
C MET A 17 -0.67 2.13 1.11
N SER A 18 -0.76 2.01 2.44
CA SER A 18 -0.48 0.77 3.17
C SER A 18 -1.78 0.20 3.71
N VAL A 19 -2.04 -1.08 3.46
CA VAL A 19 -3.24 -1.81 3.91
C VAL A 19 -2.85 -3.08 4.68
N PRO A 20 -3.62 -3.50 5.70
CA PRO A 20 -3.34 -4.74 6.43
C PRO A 20 -3.53 -5.96 5.52
N ALA A 21 -2.59 -6.90 5.56
CA ALA A 21 -2.56 -8.09 4.70
C ALA A 21 -2.56 -9.42 5.50
N GLY A 22 -3.06 -9.39 6.74
CA GLY A 22 -3.18 -10.56 7.60
C GLY A 22 -1.95 -10.81 8.48
N LEU A 23 -1.74 -12.08 8.84
CA LEU A 23 -0.63 -12.53 9.70
C LEU A 23 0.33 -13.41 8.90
N ALA A 24 1.63 -13.11 8.98
CA ALA A 24 2.69 -14.01 8.54
C ALA A 24 3.55 -14.38 9.74
N HIS A 25 3.76 -15.68 9.97
CA HIS A 25 4.52 -16.18 11.12
C HIS A 25 4.03 -15.66 12.49
N GLY A 26 2.72 -15.40 12.62
CA GLY A 26 2.11 -14.86 13.85
C GLY A 26 2.29 -13.35 14.06
N LEU A 27 2.89 -12.64 13.11
CA LEU A 27 3.07 -11.19 13.15
C LEU A 27 2.18 -10.50 12.10
N PRO A 28 1.61 -9.32 12.41
CA PRO A 28 0.83 -8.55 11.45
C PRO A 28 1.71 -8.08 10.29
N VAL A 29 1.24 -8.32 9.08
CA VAL A 29 1.87 -7.85 7.85
C VAL A 29 0.96 -6.85 7.13
N GLY A 30 1.58 -5.88 6.48
CA GLY A 30 0.91 -4.90 5.62
C GLY A 30 1.38 -5.02 4.17
N LEU A 31 0.54 -4.60 3.24
CA LEU A 31 0.84 -4.49 1.82
C LEU A 31 0.94 -3.00 1.46
N GLN A 32 2.09 -2.60 0.89
CA GLN A 32 2.29 -1.27 0.33
C GLN A 32 1.91 -1.27 -1.15
N ILE A 33 0.96 -0.40 -1.53
CA ILE A 33 0.49 -0.19 -2.90
C ILE A 33 0.95 1.19 -3.34
N VAL A 34 1.60 1.27 -4.51
CA VAL A 34 2.08 2.53 -5.09
C VAL A 34 1.37 2.75 -6.42
N GLY A 35 0.70 3.90 -6.55
CA GLY A 35 0.01 4.32 -7.76
C GLY A 35 0.89 5.21 -8.66
N SER A 36 0.43 5.44 -9.88
CA SER A 36 1.01 6.45 -10.76
C SER A 36 0.66 7.87 -10.30
N ALA A 37 1.35 8.89 -10.81
CA ALA A 37 1.05 10.28 -10.47
C ALA A 37 -0.44 10.62 -10.68
N SER A 38 -1.03 11.32 -9.70
CA SER A 38 -2.44 11.72 -9.67
C SER A 38 -3.47 10.58 -9.72
N SER A 39 -3.08 9.34 -9.36
CA SER A 39 -3.98 8.18 -9.36
C SER A 39 -4.65 7.89 -8.00
N ASP A 40 -4.74 8.86 -7.09
CA ASP A 40 -5.19 8.70 -5.69
C ASP A 40 -6.56 8.02 -5.57
N ARG A 41 -7.53 8.43 -6.42
CA ARG A 41 -8.87 7.82 -6.43
C ARG A 41 -8.82 6.35 -6.84
N SER A 42 -8.00 6.01 -7.84
CA SER A 42 -7.82 4.63 -8.27
C SER A 42 -7.12 3.81 -7.19
N LEU A 43 -6.11 4.40 -6.53
CA LEU A 43 -5.36 3.77 -5.46
C LEU A 43 -6.26 3.43 -4.27
N MET A 44 -7.16 4.35 -3.87
CA MET A 44 -8.19 4.07 -2.86
C MET A 44 -9.14 2.94 -3.29
N GLY A 45 -9.54 2.89 -4.56
CA GLY A 45 -10.39 1.81 -5.07
C GLY A 45 -9.72 0.44 -4.99
N VAL A 46 -8.44 0.36 -5.35
CA VAL A 46 -7.64 -0.87 -5.26
C VAL A 46 -7.47 -1.31 -3.81
N ALA A 47 -7.14 -0.39 -2.91
CA ALA A 47 -7.02 -0.68 -1.48
C ALA A 47 -8.32 -1.22 -0.88
N LYS A 48 -9.47 -0.58 -1.19
CA LYS A 48 -10.79 -1.04 -0.75
C LYS A 48 -11.13 -2.42 -1.29
N ALA A 49 -10.87 -2.66 -2.58
CA ALA A 49 -11.11 -3.97 -3.20
C ALA A 49 -10.22 -5.05 -2.58
N PHE A 50 -8.98 -4.71 -2.21
CA PHE A 50 -8.10 -5.63 -1.51
C PHE A 50 -8.64 -5.98 -0.12
N GLU A 51 -9.08 -4.99 0.67
CA GLU A 51 -9.68 -5.23 1.97
C GLU A 51 -10.94 -6.09 1.89
N GLU A 52 -11.80 -5.89 0.89
CA GLU A 52 -13.02 -6.69 0.69
C GLU A 52 -12.77 -8.16 0.29
N ILE A 53 -11.59 -8.47 -0.24
CA ILE A 53 -11.23 -9.83 -0.70
C ILE A 53 -10.35 -10.55 0.33
N ALA A 54 -9.45 -9.82 0.98
CA ALA A 54 -8.41 -10.39 1.84
C ALA A 54 -8.81 -10.48 3.32
N ILE A 55 -9.89 -9.80 3.73
CA ILE A 55 -10.44 -9.79 5.10
C ILE A 55 -11.83 -10.41 5.08
#